data_AF-A0A9D1CGL9-F1
#
_entry.id   AF-A0A9D1CGL9-F1
#
_cell.length_a   1.000
_cell.length_b   1.000
_cell.length_c   1.000
_cell.angle_alpha   90.00
_cell.angle_beta   90.00
_cell.angle_gamma   90.00
#
_symmetry.space_group_name_H-M   'P 1'
#
loop_
_entity.id
_entity.type
_entity.pdbx_description
1 polymer ?
#
loop_
_entity_poly.entity_id
_entity_poly.type
_entity_poly.pdbx_seq_one_letter_code
_entity_poly.pdbx_strand_id
1 'polypeptide(L)'
;MNQEVFFQELRRVLQREGFTTQAVQDGLLPVEWDGHPLCRITEGGGVRYWQENVANLEREQACQRAADLACMVREYTTLLEQAPPLRAQGLTGDFRVLADFNGTVLAGHQTKFGIHFVTWDRDFRWTGLNYGHYFQDNYLAAKQDFAIRSGLVPQYQVFNQEQLTEIFHCCADTLNADLNLSPKQAACIRDIQEQIESGIPDITEQLREQEQQPTEPYIPQQTM
;
A
#
# COMPACT_ATOMS: atom_id res chain seq x y z
N MET A 1 13.18 5.05 18.18
CA MET A 1 12.88 3.94 17.25
C MET A 1 13.47 2.66 17.81
N ASN A 2 12.63 1.76 18.30
CA ASN A 2 13.04 0.42 18.71
C ASN A 2 13.43 -0.39 17.47
N GLN A 3 14.73 -0.62 17.30
CA GLN A 3 15.31 -1.31 16.14
C GLN A 3 14.80 -2.75 16.00
N GLU A 4 14.54 -3.42 17.12
CA GLU A 4 14.03 -4.79 17.12
C GLU A 4 12.60 -4.84 16.56
N VAL A 5 11.75 -3.90 16.98
CA VAL A 5 10.38 -3.75 16.46
C VAL A 5 10.41 -3.43 14.96
N PHE A 6 11.26 -2.50 14.54
CA PHE A 6 11.42 -2.14 13.13
C PHE A 6 11.82 -3.34 12.27
N PHE A 7 12.90 -4.05 12.62
CA PHE A 7 13.35 -5.19 11.82
C PHE A 7 12.37 -6.36 11.87
N GLN A 8 11.75 -6.64 13.02
CA GLN A 8 10.75 -7.69 13.12
C GLN A 8 9.56 -7.42 12.20
N GLU A 9 9.09 -6.18 12.20
CA GLU A 9 7.97 -5.78 11.37
C GLU A 9 8.33 -5.76 9.88
N LEU A 10 9.50 -5.21 9.55
CA LEU A 10 9.99 -5.18 8.17
C LEU A 10 10.11 -6.58 7.57
N ARG A 11 10.57 -7.57 8.33
CA ARG A 11 10.60 -8.97 7.88
C ARG A 11 9.21 -9.49 7.53
N ARG A 12 8.19 -9.21 8.35
CA ARG A 12 6.81 -9.66 8.08
C ARG A 12 6.28 -9.06 6.79
N VAL A 13 6.47 -7.76 6.61
CA VAL A 13 6.01 -7.04 5.42
C VAL A 13 6.74 -7.54 4.16
N LEU A 14 8.06 -7.67 4.20
CA LEU A 14 8.87 -8.21 3.10
C LEU A 14 8.44 -9.65 2.72
N GLN A 15 8.21 -10.52 3.71
CA GLN A 15 7.79 -11.90 3.46
C GLN A 15 6.43 -12.00 2.76
N ARG A 16 5.49 -11.11 3.09
CA ARG A 16 4.18 -11.08 2.42
C ARG A 16 4.25 -10.61 0.98
N GLU A 17 5.26 -9.80 0.68
CA GLU A 17 5.53 -9.25 -0.66
C GLU A 17 6.47 -10.16 -1.47
N GLY A 18 6.69 -11.40 -1.02
CA GLY A 18 7.47 -12.41 -1.76
C GLY A 18 8.99 -12.34 -1.56
N PHE A 19 9.48 -11.47 -0.69
CA PHE A 19 10.90 -11.40 -0.35
C PHE A 19 11.25 -12.39 0.76
N THR A 20 12.52 -12.78 0.82
CA THR A 20 13.05 -13.54 1.96
C THR A 20 14.12 -12.72 2.67
N THR A 21 14.31 -12.99 3.96
CA THR A 21 15.25 -12.22 4.79
C THR A 21 16.09 -13.15 5.65
N GLN A 22 17.33 -12.72 5.89
CA GLN A 22 18.24 -13.43 6.80
C GLN A 22 18.26 -12.78 8.19
N ALA A 23 19.04 -13.38 9.10
CA ALA A 23 19.38 -12.74 10.36
C ALA A 23 20.08 -11.39 10.12
N VAL A 24 19.85 -10.43 11.01
CA VAL A 24 20.53 -9.12 10.94
C VAL A 24 22.02 -9.34 11.14
N GLN A 25 22.82 -8.78 10.24
CA GLN A 25 24.29 -8.84 10.22
C GLN A 25 24.82 -7.41 10.27
N ASP A 26 25.64 -7.07 11.26
CA ASP A 26 26.25 -5.74 11.40
C ASP A 26 25.24 -4.57 11.33
N GLY A 27 24.06 -4.74 11.93
CA GLY A 27 22.99 -3.72 11.92
C GLY A 27 22.25 -3.59 10.58
N LEU A 28 22.44 -4.54 9.68
CA LEU A 28 21.77 -4.60 8.37
C LEU A 28 20.90 -5.84 8.27
N LEU A 29 19.68 -5.70 7.75
CA LEU A 29 18.81 -6.81 7.39
C LEU A 29 19.10 -7.21 5.93
N PRO A 30 19.69 -8.39 5.67
CA PRO A 30 19.85 -8.89 4.31
C PRO A 30 18.50 -9.35 3.73
N VAL A 31 18.23 -8.94 2.50
CA VAL A 31 17.01 -9.24 1.74
C VAL A 31 17.38 -9.98 0.45
N GLU A 32 16.65 -11.03 0.18
CA GLU A 32 16.76 -11.87 -1.01
C GLU A 32 15.44 -11.82 -1.78
N TRP A 33 15.54 -11.92 -3.10
CA TRP A 33 14.42 -11.99 -4.01
C TRP A 33 14.71 -13.05 -5.07
N ASP A 34 13.72 -13.92 -5.28
CA ASP A 34 13.84 -15.12 -6.12
C ASP A 34 15.04 -16.01 -5.74
N GLY A 35 15.27 -16.21 -4.45
CA GLY A 35 16.37 -17.04 -3.91
C GLY A 35 17.78 -16.46 -4.09
N HIS A 36 17.91 -15.22 -4.59
CA HIS A 36 19.19 -14.55 -4.81
C HIS A 36 19.32 -13.28 -3.97
N PRO A 37 20.54 -12.92 -3.51
CA PRO A 37 20.79 -11.68 -2.78
C PRO A 37 20.32 -10.46 -3.57
N LEU A 38 19.51 -9.60 -2.95
CA LEU A 38 19.01 -8.36 -3.57
C LEU A 38 19.66 -7.14 -2.91
N CYS A 39 19.36 -6.89 -1.65
CA CYS A 39 19.81 -5.69 -0.95
C CYS A 39 19.99 -5.93 0.56
N ARG A 40 20.47 -4.90 1.26
CA ARG A 40 20.65 -4.85 2.71
C ARG A 40 20.03 -3.57 3.25
N ILE A 41 19.13 -3.70 4.22
CA ILE A 41 18.38 -2.57 4.79
C ILE A 41 18.98 -2.19 6.14
N THR A 42 19.31 -0.91 6.30
CA THR A 42 19.83 -0.33 7.55
C THR A 42 18.72 -0.12 8.59
N GLU A 43 19.12 0.07 9.84
CA GLU A 43 18.21 0.53 10.91
C GLU A 43 17.47 1.82 10.55
N GLY A 44 18.09 2.72 9.77
CA GLY A 44 17.47 3.96 9.28
C GLY A 44 16.53 3.75 8.09
N GLY A 45 16.29 2.51 7.66
CA GLY A 45 15.53 2.16 6.46
C GLY A 45 16.17 2.57 5.15
N GLY A 46 17.45 2.96 5.15
CA GLY A 46 18.25 3.12 3.94
C GLY A 46 18.62 1.76 3.34
N VAL A 47 18.61 1.67 2.02
CA VAL A 47 18.90 0.43 1.27
C VAL A 47 20.29 0.49 0.66
N ARG A 48 21.04 -0.60 0.79
CA ARG A 48 22.36 -0.81 0.17
C ARG A 48 22.32 -2.05 -0.69
N TYR A 49 22.86 -1.99 -1.89
CA TYR A 49 22.94 -3.13 -2.79
C TYR A 49 24.22 -3.04 -3.61
N TRP A 50 24.62 -4.17 -4.17
CA TRP A 50 25.69 -4.23 -5.16
C TRP A 50 25.08 -4.08 -6.55
N GLN A 51 25.77 -3.41 -7.49
CA GLN A 51 25.22 -3.16 -8.82
C GLN A 51 24.89 -4.47 -9.56
N GLU A 52 25.70 -5.51 -9.35
CA GLU A 52 25.47 -6.86 -9.88
C GLU A 52 24.15 -7.48 -9.40
N ASN A 53 23.63 -7.08 -8.22
CA ASN A 53 22.38 -7.61 -7.67
C ASN A 53 21.13 -6.93 -8.23
N VAL A 54 21.28 -5.82 -8.97
CA VAL A 54 20.19 -5.07 -9.63
C VAL A 54 20.46 -4.90 -11.12
N ALA A 55 21.03 -5.94 -11.74
CA ALA A 55 21.54 -5.88 -13.10
C ALA A 55 20.47 -5.81 -14.21
N ASN A 56 19.17 -5.91 -13.87
CA ASN A 56 18.07 -5.81 -14.81
C ASN A 56 16.88 -5.06 -14.20
N LEU A 57 15.92 -4.70 -15.05
CA LEU A 57 14.77 -3.87 -14.67
C LEU A 57 13.91 -4.52 -13.57
N GLU A 58 13.64 -5.82 -13.66
CA GLU A 58 12.84 -6.54 -12.66
C GLU A 58 13.49 -6.48 -11.26
N ARG A 59 14.81 -6.67 -11.20
CA ARG A 59 15.56 -6.63 -9.94
C ARG A 59 15.71 -5.21 -9.41
N GLU A 60 15.83 -4.22 -10.29
CA GLU A 60 15.78 -2.81 -9.92
C GLU A 60 14.42 -2.45 -9.29
N GLN A 61 13.32 -2.86 -9.92
CA GLN A 61 11.96 -2.68 -9.39
C GLN A 61 11.75 -3.41 -8.06
N ALA A 62 12.22 -4.65 -7.94
CA ALA A 62 12.16 -5.39 -6.68
C ALA A 62 12.97 -4.70 -5.57
N CYS A 63 14.14 -4.14 -5.90
CA CYS A 63 14.95 -3.38 -4.94
C CYS A 63 14.27 -2.07 -4.54
N GLN A 64 13.63 -1.37 -5.48
CA GLN A 64 12.84 -0.18 -5.21
C GLN A 64 11.64 -0.52 -4.30
N ARG A 65 10.93 -1.61 -4.59
CA ARG A 65 9.83 -2.10 -3.76
C ARG A 65 10.29 -2.38 -2.33
N ALA A 66 11.42 -3.08 -2.15
CA ALA A 66 12.00 -3.31 -0.83
C ALA A 66 12.34 -2.00 -0.09
N ALA A 67 12.80 -0.97 -0.81
CA ALA A 67 13.07 0.36 -0.26
C ALA A 67 11.78 1.07 0.17
N ASP A 68 10.73 1.00 -0.64
CA ASP A 68 9.43 1.61 -0.31
C ASP A 68 8.81 0.96 0.92
N LEU A 69 8.88 -0.37 1.04
CA LEU A 69 8.44 -1.11 2.22
C LEU A 69 9.26 -0.72 3.46
N ALA A 70 10.59 -0.60 3.33
CA ALA A 70 11.44 -0.15 4.42
C ALA A 70 11.09 1.27 4.91
N CYS A 71 10.83 2.19 3.97
CA CYS A 71 10.39 3.54 4.27
C CYS A 71 9.01 3.56 4.97
N MET A 72 8.06 2.77 4.45
CA MET A 72 6.72 2.65 5.03
C MET A 72 6.79 2.13 6.47
N VAL A 73 7.48 1.00 6.69
CA VAL A 73 7.63 0.39 8.01
C VAL A 73 8.29 1.35 8.98
N ARG A 74 9.33 2.06 8.54
CA ARG A 74 10.01 3.06 9.37
C ARG A 74 9.08 4.20 9.77
N GLU A 75 8.28 4.70 8.83
CA GLU A 75 7.31 5.77 9.06
C GLU A 75 6.35 5.38 10.18
N TYR A 76 5.59 4.29 10.01
CA TYR A 76 4.53 3.97 10.96
C TYR A 76 5.07 3.42 12.29
N THR A 77 6.20 2.71 12.32
CA THR A 77 6.78 2.25 13.59
C THR A 77 7.32 3.42 14.41
N THR A 78 7.92 4.42 13.76
CA THR A 78 8.36 5.66 14.41
C THR A 78 7.18 6.45 14.96
N LEU A 79 6.10 6.60 14.18
CA LEU A 79 4.88 7.26 14.63
C LEU A 79 4.24 6.52 15.82
N LEU A 80 4.16 5.19 15.76
CA LEU A 80 3.58 4.38 16.84
C LEU A 80 4.32 4.52 18.17
N GLU A 81 5.65 4.55 18.13
CA GLU A 81 6.47 4.70 19.34
C GLU A 81 6.26 6.07 20.01
N GLN A 82 6.06 7.12 19.21
CA GLN A 82 5.89 8.49 19.70
C GLN A 82 4.43 8.83 20.03
N ALA A 83 3.49 8.05 19.49
CA ALA A 83 2.07 8.37 19.55
C ALA A 83 1.49 8.23 20.97
N PRO A 84 0.60 9.16 21.37
CA PRO A 84 -0.11 9.06 22.63
C PRO A 84 -1.12 7.90 22.59
N PRO A 85 -1.46 7.31 23.75
CA PRO A 85 -2.50 6.29 23.84
C PRO A 85 -3.86 6.88 23.48
N LEU A 86 -4.60 6.18 22.63
CA LEU A 86 -5.98 6.50 22.29
C LEU A 86 -6.89 6.14 23.46
N ARG A 87 -7.59 7.15 23.99
CA ARG A 87 -8.54 6.98 25.08
C ARG A 87 -9.96 7.15 24.55
N ALA A 88 -10.77 6.11 24.72
CA ALA A 88 -12.19 6.12 24.45
C ALA A 88 -12.91 5.17 25.40
N GLN A 89 -14.17 5.47 25.72
CA GLN A 89 -14.98 4.64 26.59
C GLN A 89 -15.20 3.25 25.97
N GLY A 90 -14.87 2.20 26.72
CA GLY A 90 -15.01 0.81 26.25
C GLY A 90 -13.89 0.33 25.33
N LEU A 91 -12.92 1.18 24.95
CA LEU A 91 -11.75 0.76 24.20
C LEU A 91 -10.79 0.01 25.13
N THR A 92 -10.40 -1.19 24.72
CA THR A 92 -9.42 -2.02 25.42
C THR A 92 -8.25 -2.31 24.49
N GLY A 93 -7.04 -2.38 25.05
CA GLY A 93 -5.81 -2.54 24.28
C GLY A 93 -4.99 -1.25 24.13
N ASP A 94 -3.73 -1.39 23.70
CA ASP A 94 -2.79 -0.28 23.53
C ASP A 94 -2.90 0.30 22.12
N PHE A 95 -4.02 0.96 21.82
CA PHE A 95 -4.18 1.72 20.58
C PHE A 95 -3.48 3.07 20.70
N ARG A 96 -2.80 3.47 19.64
CA ARG A 96 -2.02 4.71 19.58
C ARG A 96 -2.53 5.61 18.47
N VAL A 97 -2.66 6.91 18.76
CA VAL A 97 -3.17 7.89 17.79
C VAL A 97 -2.04 8.30 16.83
N LEU A 98 -2.15 7.90 15.57
CA LEU A 98 -1.21 8.28 14.51
C LEU A 98 -1.62 9.60 13.84
N ALA A 99 -2.93 9.81 13.66
CA ALA A 99 -3.51 11.07 13.20
C ALA A 99 -4.93 11.24 13.76
N ASP A 100 -5.34 12.48 14.04
CA ASP A 100 -6.70 12.82 14.50
C ASP A 100 -7.11 14.14 13.85
N PHE A 101 -8.13 14.10 12.99
CA PHE A 101 -8.59 15.26 12.24
C PHE A 101 -10.08 15.17 11.93
N ASN A 102 -10.79 16.29 12.10
CA ASN A 102 -12.21 16.44 11.76
C ASN A 102 -13.13 15.32 12.31
N GLY A 103 -12.83 14.83 13.52
CA GLY A 103 -13.60 13.77 14.15
C GLY A 103 -13.27 12.36 13.65
N THR A 104 -12.34 12.19 12.70
CA THR A 104 -11.80 10.88 12.32
C THR A 104 -10.42 10.68 12.94
N VAL A 105 -10.14 9.48 13.45
CA VAL A 105 -8.84 9.11 14.03
C VAL A 105 -8.25 7.92 13.26
N LEU A 106 -6.98 8.02 12.89
CA LEU A 106 -6.16 6.89 12.45
C LEU A 106 -5.36 6.40 13.66
N ALA A 107 -5.61 5.17 14.06
CA ALA A 107 -4.93 4.51 15.15
C ALA A 107 -4.10 3.32 14.64
N GLY A 108 -3.00 3.04 15.35
CA GLY A 108 -2.26 1.80 15.18
C GLY A 108 -2.22 1.00 16.49
N HIS A 109 -2.16 -0.32 16.37
CA HIS A 109 -2.09 -1.24 17.49
C HIS A 109 -1.10 -2.36 17.19
N GLN A 110 -0.05 -2.44 18.00
CA GLN A 110 0.95 -3.49 17.88
C GLN A 110 0.40 -4.81 18.46
N THR A 111 0.42 -5.86 17.65
CA THR A 111 0.04 -7.21 18.05
C THR A 111 1.22 -8.17 17.92
N LYS A 112 1.04 -9.42 18.35
CA LYS A 112 2.02 -10.49 18.13
C LYS A 112 2.22 -10.85 16.64
N PHE A 113 1.26 -10.51 15.79
CA PHE A 113 1.24 -10.87 14.37
C PHE A 113 1.66 -9.75 13.42
N GLY A 114 1.86 -8.54 13.94
CA GLY A 114 2.10 -7.35 13.13
C GLY A 114 1.37 -6.15 13.70
N ILE A 115 1.40 -5.06 12.97
CA ILE A 115 0.72 -3.82 13.34
C ILE A 115 -0.62 -3.72 12.60
N HIS A 116 -1.68 -3.58 13.38
CA HIS A 116 -3.01 -3.34 12.85
C HIS A 116 -3.29 -1.84 12.83
N PHE A 117 -3.87 -1.37 11.73
CA PHE A 117 -4.32 0.01 11.60
C PHE A 117 -5.84 0.05 11.61
N VAL A 118 -6.39 1.08 12.24
CA VAL A 118 -7.83 1.26 12.34
C VAL A 118 -8.17 2.72 12.16
N THR A 119 -9.16 3.01 11.35
CA THR A 119 -9.78 4.34 11.31
C THR A 119 -11.10 4.29 12.05
N TRP A 120 -11.37 5.28 12.89
CA TRP A 120 -12.63 5.42 13.62
C TRP A 120 -13.17 6.84 13.49
N ASP A 121 -14.47 7.01 13.62
CA ASP A 121 -15.06 8.32 13.90
C ASP A 121 -15.29 8.47 15.40
N ARG A 122 -14.98 9.65 15.93
CA ARG A 122 -15.35 10.03 17.28
C ARG A 122 -16.84 10.27 17.36
N ASP A 123 -17.44 9.85 18.47
CA ASP A 123 -18.83 10.20 18.75
C ASP A 123 -18.99 11.72 18.95
N PHE A 124 -20.23 12.20 18.91
CA PHE A 124 -20.55 13.63 19.10
C PHE A 124 -19.99 14.21 20.41
N ARG A 125 -19.78 13.36 21.42
CA ARG A 125 -19.30 13.75 22.75
C ARG A 125 -17.78 13.65 22.91
N TRP A 126 -17.06 13.22 21.87
CA TRP A 126 -15.62 12.96 21.89
C TRP A 126 -15.17 11.94 22.94
N THR A 127 -16.09 11.10 23.41
CA THR A 127 -15.87 10.10 24.47
C THR A 127 -15.76 8.69 23.92
N GLY A 128 -16.38 8.42 22.78
CA GLY A 128 -16.48 7.10 22.16
C GLY A 128 -15.96 7.10 20.73
N LEU A 129 -15.88 5.89 20.16
CA LEU A 129 -15.46 5.63 18.78
C LEU A 129 -16.54 4.81 18.08
N ASN A 130 -16.81 5.12 16.82
CA ASN A 130 -17.83 4.48 15.98
C ASN A 130 -17.27 4.19 14.58
N TYR A 131 -18.01 3.39 13.80
CA TYR A 131 -17.78 3.15 12.37
C TYR A 131 -16.33 2.77 12.01
N GLY A 132 -15.75 1.82 12.75
CA GLY A 132 -14.35 1.42 12.59
C GLY A 132 -14.06 0.63 11.31
N HIS A 133 -13.09 1.07 10.51
CA HIS A 133 -12.52 0.28 9.42
C HIS A 133 -11.16 -0.28 9.83
N TYR A 134 -10.97 -1.59 9.66
CA TYR A 134 -9.79 -2.32 10.15
C TYR A 134 -8.92 -2.76 8.99
N PHE A 135 -7.64 -2.41 9.05
CA PHE A 135 -6.65 -2.68 8.03
C PHE A 135 -5.53 -3.52 8.63
N GLN A 136 -5.56 -4.82 8.33
CA GLN A 136 -4.54 -5.75 8.79
C GLN A 136 -3.29 -5.61 7.92
N ASP A 137 -2.23 -5.01 8.49
CA ASP A 137 -0.93 -4.81 7.86
C ASP A 137 -0.97 -4.04 6.53
N ASN A 138 -2.03 -3.23 6.31
CA ASN A 138 -2.17 -2.38 5.13
C ASN A 138 -2.25 -0.91 5.54
N TYR A 139 -1.08 -0.35 5.87
CA TYR A 139 -0.94 1.04 6.31
C TYR A 139 -1.38 2.04 5.23
N LEU A 140 -1.11 1.74 3.94
CA LEU A 140 -1.45 2.62 2.84
C LEU A 140 -2.97 2.78 2.70
N ALA A 141 -3.73 1.67 2.74
CA ALA A 141 -5.19 1.71 2.71
C ALA A 141 -5.75 2.47 3.93
N ALA A 142 -5.16 2.28 5.12
CA ALA A 142 -5.57 3.02 6.31
C ALA A 142 -5.34 4.53 6.18
N LYS A 143 -4.22 4.96 5.57
CA LYS A 143 -3.95 6.38 5.27
C LYS A 143 -4.95 6.96 4.28
N GLN A 144 -5.25 6.23 3.21
CA GLN A 144 -6.22 6.65 2.20
C GLN A 144 -7.63 6.77 2.79
N ASP A 145 -8.07 5.76 3.54
CA ASP A 145 -9.37 5.76 4.21
C ASP A 145 -9.48 6.91 5.23
N PHE A 146 -8.44 7.13 6.04
CA PHE A 146 -8.37 8.29 6.93
C PHE A 146 -8.52 9.61 6.16
N ALA A 147 -7.74 9.80 5.10
CA ALA A 147 -7.74 11.04 4.33
C ALA A 147 -9.11 11.35 3.69
N ILE A 148 -9.82 10.33 3.21
CA ILE A 148 -11.16 10.47 2.64
C ILE A 148 -12.18 10.78 3.75
N ARG A 149 -12.22 9.96 4.81
CA ARG A 149 -13.20 10.09 5.90
C ARG A 149 -13.06 11.39 6.68
N SER A 150 -11.83 11.83 6.91
CA SER A 150 -11.55 13.08 7.60
C SER A 150 -11.83 14.31 6.73
N GLY A 151 -12.09 14.13 5.43
CA GLY A 151 -12.33 15.21 4.46
C GLY A 151 -11.06 15.95 4.01
N LEU A 152 -9.86 15.36 4.23
CA LEU A 152 -8.62 15.92 3.68
C LEU A 152 -8.56 15.75 2.16
N VAL A 153 -9.18 14.69 1.66
CA VAL A 153 -9.32 14.41 0.23
C VAL A 153 -10.82 14.25 -0.10
N PRO A 154 -11.35 14.99 -1.08
CA PRO A 154 -12.73 14.81 -1.49
C PRO A 154 -12.95 13.42 -2.10
N GLN A 155 -13.89 12.64 -1.55
CA GLN A 155 -14.14 11.26 -1.99
C GLN A 155 -14.41 11.13 -3.50
N TYR A 156 -15.10 12.11 -4.10
CA TYR A 156 -15.42 12.12 -5.52
C TYR A 156 -14.22 12.42 -6.45
N GLN A 157 -13.06 12.72 -5.90
CA GLN A 157 -11.80 12.88 -6.63
C GLN A 157 -10.90 11.64 -6.54
N VAL A 158 -11.30 10.61 -5.81
CA VAL A 158 -10.55 9.38 -5.64
C VAL A 158 -11.21 8.27 -6.44
N PHE A 159 -10.46 7.68 -7.36
CA PHE A 159 -10.86 6.47 -8.05
C PHE A 159 -10.40 5.25 -7.24
N ASN A 160 -11.27 4.25 -7.15
CA ASN A 160 -10.88 2.96 -6.60
C ASN A 160 -10.01 2.17 -7.60
N GLN A 161 -9.43 1.06 -7.16
CA GLN A 161 -8.53 0.26 -7.99
C GLN A 161 -9.21 -0.27 -9.28
N GLU A 162 -10.47 -0.71 -9.20
CA GLU A 162 -11.23 -1.18 -10.36
C GLU A 162 -11.45 -0.05 -11.38
N GLN A 163 -11.82 1.14 -10.91
CA GLN A 163 -12.01 2.33 -11.74
C GLN A 163 -10.70 2.76 -12.40
N LEU A 164 -9.58 2.75 -11.66
CA LEU A 164 -8.27 3.06 -12.23
C LEU A 164 -7.85 2.02 -13.28
N THR A 165 -8.15 0.74 -13.05
CA THR A 165 -7.89 -0.34 -14.00
C THR A 165 -8.69 -0.16 -15.28
N GLU A 166 -9.97 0.16 -15.17
CA GLU A 166 -10.82 0.45 -16.33
C GLU A 166 -10.37 1.71 -17.09
N ILE A 167 -10.01 2.77 -16.37
CA ILE A 167 -9.46 3.99 -16.99
C ILE A 167 -8.18 3.65 -17.76
N PHE A 168 -7.29 2.86 -17.17
CA PHE A 168 -6.05 2.44 -17.83
C PHE A 168 -6.34 1.62 -19.10
N HIS A 169 -7.26 0.66 -19.02
CA HIS A 169 -7.70 -0.15 -20.17
C HIS A 169 -8.26 0.74 -21.30
N CYS A 170 -9.18 1.65 -20.98
CA CYS A 170 -9.71 2.62 -21.94
C CYS A 170 -8.62 3.50 -22.57
N CYS A 171 -7.58 3.86 -21.80
CA CYS A 171 -6.45 4.64 -22.31
C CYS A 171 -5.61 3.82 -23.32
N ALA A 172 -5.34 2.55 -23.01
CA ALA A 172 -4.62 1.64 -23.90
C ALA A 172 -5.38 1.43 -25.22
N ASP A 173 -6.68 1.14 -25.15
CA ASP A 173 -7.55 0.99 -26.32
C ASP A 173 -7.55 2.24 -27.20
N THR A 174 -7.66 3.42 -26.57
CA THR A 174 -7.70 4.70 -27.30
C THR A 174 -6.39 4.99 -28.03
N LEU A 175 -5.24 4.62 -27.45
CA LEU A 175 -3.93 4.81 -28.09
C LEU A 175 -3.64 3.78 -29.18
N ASN A 176 -4.18 2.56 -29.05
CA ASN A 176 -4.01 1.50 -30.04
C ASN A 176 -5.02 1.61 -31.20
N ALA A 177 -6.13 2.29 -30.99
CA ALA A 177 -7.10 2.55 -32.04
C ALA A 177 -6.52 3.53 -33.08
N ASP A 178 -6.84 3.33 -34.36
CA ASP A 178 -6.51 4.24 -35.47
C ASP A 178 -7.36 5.54 -35.43
N LEU A 179 -7.39 6.19 -34.26
CA LEU A 179 -8.05 7.46 -34.03
C LEU A 179 -7.11 8.61 -34.38
N ASN A 180 -7.64 9.65 -35.02
CA ASN A 180 -6.90 10.88 -35.30
C ASN A 180 -6.74 11.73 -34.02
N LEU A 181 -5.92 11.25 -33.08
CA LEU A 181 -5.57 11.97 -31.86
C LEU A 181 -4.59 13.11 -32.18
N SER A 182 -4.81 14.29 -31.60
CA SER A 182 -3.78 15.32 -31.62
C SER A 182 -2.56 14.89 -30.78
N PRO A 183 -1.35 15.38 -31.08
CA PRO A 183 -0.16 15.06 -30.28
C PRO A 183 -0.32 15.35 -28.78
N LYS A 184 -1.09 16.40 -28.44
CA LYS A 184 -1.38 16.76 -27.04
C LYS A 184 -2.32 15.77 -26.35
N GLN A 185 -3.34 15.28 -27.06
CA GLN A 185 -4.26 14.28 -26.50
C GLN A 185 -3.53 12.96 -26.27
N ALA A 186 -2.75 12.50 -27.26
CA ALA A 186 -1.98 11.27 -27.11
C ALA A 186 -0.94 11.36 -25.98
N ALA A 187 -0.30 12.53 -25.79
CA ALA A 187 0.58 12.76 -24.65
C ALA A 187 -0.17 12.68 -23.31
N CYS A 188 -1.29 13.40 -23.19
CA CYS A 188 -2.12 13.39 -21.99
C CYS A 188 -2.58 11.96 -21.59
N ILE A 189 -2.99 11.15 -22.57
CA ILE A 189 -3.42 9.76 -22.30
C ILE A 189 -2.25 8.91 -21.81
N ARG A 190 -1.05 9.07 -22.38
CA ARG A 190 0.16 8.39 -21.89
C ARG A 190 0.53 8.83 -20.48
N ASP A 191 0.46 10.12 -20.19
CA ASP A 191 0.75 10.66 -18.85
C ASP A 191 -0.22 10.07 -17.80
N ILE A 192 -1.49 9.87 -18.17
CA ILE A 192 -2.48 9.19 -17.31
C ILE A 192 -2.07 7.73 -17.05
N GLN A 193 -1.66 6.99 -18.08
CA GLN A 193 -1.21 5.60 -17.93
C GLN A 193 0.02 5.51 -17.02
N GLU A 194 1.02 6.35 -17.25
CA GLU A 194 2.23 6.41 -16.41
C GLU A 194 1.89 6.72 -14.94
N GLN A 195 0.94 7.65 -14.71
CA GLN A 195 0.49 7.98 -13.37
C GLN A 195 -0.22 6.81 -12.68
N ILE A 196 -1.04 6.05 -13.42
CA ILE A 196 -1.76 4.89 -12.87
C ILE A 196 -0.77 3.73 -12.61
N GLU A 197 0.13 3.43 -13.54
CA GLU A 197 1.18 2.41 -13.37
C GLU A 197 2.09 2.69 -12.18
N SER A 198 2.44 3.97 -11.95
CA SER A 198 3.22 4.36 -10.78
C SER A 198 2.48 4.14 -9.46
N GLY A 199 1.15 4.17 -9.47
CA GLY A 199 0.31 3.99 -8.27
C GLY A 199 -0.11 2.54 -8.02
N ILE A 200 -0.27 1.75 -9.08
CA ILE A 200 -0.67 0.33 -9.04
C ILE A 200 0.38 -0.47 -9.82
N PRO A 201 1.44 -0.96 -9.14
CA PRO A 201 2.39 -1.87 -9.78
C PRO A 201 1.65 -3.12 -10.28
N ASP A 202 2.12 -3.67 -11.40
CA ASP A 202 1.61 -4.88 -12.06
C ASP A 202 0.21 -4.77 -12.70
N ILE A 203 -0.35 -3.56 -12.87
CA ILE A 203 -1.64 -3.37 -13.55
C ILE A 203 -1.68 -4.00 -14.95
N THR A 204 -0.56 -3.96 -15.67
CA THR A 204 -0.41 -4.54 -17.01
C THR A 204 -0.48 -6.07 -17.00
N GLU A 205 0.06 -6.72 -15.97
CA GLU A 205 -0.03 -8.18 -15.82
C GLU A 205 -1.43 -8.60 -15.35
N GLN A 206 -2.05 -7.83 -14.45
CA GLN A 206 -3.45 -8.04 -14.04
C GLN A 206 -4.41 -7.97 -15.23
N LEU A 207 -4.17 -7.05 -16.16
CA LEU A 207 -4.97 -6.93 -17.39
C LEU A 207 -4.79 -8.13 -18.31
N ARG A 208 -3.55 -8.61 -18.51
CA ARG A 208 -3.31 -9.83 -19.30
C ARG A 208 -3.99 -11.05 -18.71
N GLU A 209 -4.03 -11.17 -17.38
CA GLU A 209 -4.73 -12.26 -16.70
C GLU A 209 -6.26 -12.15 -16.86
N GLN A 210 -6.81 -10.93 -16.81
CA GLN A 210 -8.25 -10.69 -17.03
C GLN A 210 -8.68 -10.96 -18.48
N GLU A 211 -7.87 -10.55 -19.48
CA GLU A 211 -8.14 -10.83 -20.90
C GLU A 211 -8.10 -12.33 -21.24
N GLN A 212 -7.39 -13.14 -20.44
CA GLN A 212 -7.29 -14.58 -20.61
C GLN A 212 -8.41 -15.37 -19.91
N GLN A 213 -9.22 -14.72 -19.05
CA GLN A 213 -10.38 -15.38 -18.45
C GLN A 213 -11.52 -15.45 -19.47
N PRO A 214 -12.04 -16.65 -19.80
CA PRO A 214 -13.20 -16.77 -20.67
C PRO A 214 -14.40 -16.11 -19.96
N THR A 215 -15.07 -15.18 -20.65
CA THR A 215 -16.36 -14.67 -20.20
C THR A 215 -17.35 -15.84 -20.17
N GLU A 216 -17.72 -16.29 -18.97
CA GLU A 216 -18.78 -17.30 -18.83
C GLU A 216 -20.09 -16.73 -19.39
N PRO A 217 -20.78 -17.44 -20.31
CA PRO A 217 -22.02 -16.95 -20.88
C PRO A 217 -23.09 -16.84 -19.77
N TYR A 218 -23.62 -15.63 -19.62
CA TYR A 218 -24.78 -15.35 -18.77
C TYR A 218 -25.95 -16.27 -19.15
N ILE A 219 -26.33 -17.17 -18.25
CA ILE A 219 -27.55 -17.98 -18.36
C ILE A 219 -28.63 -17.29 -17.52
N PRO A 220 -29.64 -16.63 -18.12
CA PRO A 220 -30.75 -16.08 -17.36
C PRO A 220 -31.54 -17.22 -16.73
N GLN A 221 -31.62 -17.24 -15.40
CA GLN A 221 -32.49 -18.16 -14.68
C GLN A 221 -33.95 -17.78 -14.97
N GLN A 222 -34.66 -18.64 -15.71
CA GLN A 222 -36.11 -18.57 -15.83
C GLN A 222 -36.73 -19.06 -14.53
N THR A 223 -37.37 -18.15 -13.79
CA THR A 223 -38.19 -18.46 -12.63
C THR A 223 -39.48 -19.16 -13.10
N MET A 224 -39.77 -20.34 -12.55
CA MET A 224 -41.09 -20.97 -12.58
C MET A 224 -41.94 -20.48 -11.42
#